data_AF-A0A957XI90-F1
#
_entry.id   AF-A0A957XI90-F1
#
_cell.length_a   1.000
_cell.length_b   1.000
_cell.length_c   1.000
_cell.angle_alpha   90.00
_cell.angle_beta   90.00
_cell.angle_gamma   90.00
#
_symmetry.space_group_name_H-M   'P 1'
#
loop_
_entity.id
_entity.type
_entity.pdbx_description
1 polymer ?
#
loop_
_entity_poly.entity_id
_entity_poly.type
_entity_poly.pdbx_seq_one_letter_code
_entity_poly.pdbx_strand_id
1 'polypeptide(L)'
;MNQNYTPVFLVLLELIGGYCGFLGLGWIVAGDVGRGLLILISYAALMAIGAALTFFSFGCLGFFFVPLYVAAPIVSTVKLYEVIKIA
;
A
#
# COMPACT_ATOMS: atom_id res chain seq x y z
N MET A 1 -22.49 -3.22 -0.72
CA MET A 1 -21.21 -3.87 -1.02
C MET A 1 -21.26 -5.24 -0.37
N ASN A 2 -21.34 -6.31 -1.15
CA ASN A 2 -21.49 -7.67 -0.64
C ASN A 2 -20.14 -8.38 -0.80
N GLN A 3 -19.27 -8.23 0.20
CA GLN A 3 -17.98 -8.91 0.25
C GLN A 3 -17.95 -9.70 1.55
N ASN A 4 -18.00 -11.04 1.44
CA ASN A 4 -18.00 -12.00 2.56
C ASN A 4 -16.68 -12.02 3.36
N TYR A 5 -15.82 -11.01 3.21
CA TYR A 5 -14.49 -10.96 3.81
C TYR A 5 -14.55 -10.19 5.12
N THR A 6 -13.89 -10.71 6.15
CA THR A 6 -13.83 -10.04 7.44
C THR A 6 -13.01 -8.75 7.34
N PRO A 7 -13.36 -7.69 8.09
CA PRO A 7 -12.56 -6.45 8.15
C PRO A 7 -11.09 -6.71 8.44
N VAL A 8 -10.83 -7.68 9.32
CA VAL A 8 -9.47 -8.12 9.70
C VAL A 8 -8.70 -8.65 8.49
N PHE A 9 -9.34 -9.44 7.63
CA PHE A 9 -8.70 -9.97 6.43
C PHE A 9 -8.30 -8.85 5.45
N LEU A 10 -9.18 -7.86 5.22
CA LEU A 10 -8.90 -6.73 4.31
C LEU A 10 -7.73 -5.88 4.81
N VAL A 11 -7.69 -5.62 6.12
CA VAL A 11 -6.62 -4.86 6.78
C VAL A 11 -5.29 -5.62 6.71
N LEU A 12 -5.29 -6.92 6.98
CA LEU A 12 -4.09 -7.76 6.87
C LEU A 12 -3.58 -7.87 5.44
N LEU A 13 -4.49 -8.02 4.47
CA LEU A 13 -4.15 -8.08 3.05
C LEU A 13 -3.47 -6.79 2.60
N GLU A 14 -3.98 -5.63 3.03
CA GLU A 14 -3.38 -4.33 2.72
C GLU A 14 -2.02 -4.15 3.38
N LEU A 15 -1.89 -4.53 4.66
CA LEU A 15 -0.65 -4.34 5.42
C LEU A 15 0.46 -5.26 4.93
N ILE A 16 0.19 -6.57 4.88
CA ILE A 16 1.16 -7.59 4.47
C ILE A 16 1.43 -7.44 2.97
N GLY A 17 0.39 -7.25 2.15
CA GLY A 17 0.53 -6.97 0.73
C GLY A 17 1.39 -5.73 0.48
N GLY A 18 1.14 -4.64 1.22
CA GLY A 18 1.91 -3.41 1.16
C GLY A 18 3.40 -3.59 1.43
N TYR A 19 3.76 -4.35 2.48
CA TYR A 19 5.17 -4.67 2.78
C TYR A 19 5.82 -5.63 1.77
N CYS A 20 5.02 -6.36 0.99
CA CYS A 20 5.49 -7.18 -0.13
C CYS A 20 5.51 -6.43 -1.47
N GLY A 21 5.16 -5.14 -1.51
CA GLY A 21 5.12 -4.34 -2.75
C GLY A 21 3.75 -4.27 -3.43
N PHE A 22 2.71 -4.89 -2.86
CA PHE A 22 1.35 -4.97 -3.39
C PHE A 22 0.36 -4.14 -2.56
N LEU A 23 0.68 -2.87 -2.35
CA LEU A 23 -0.20 -1.92 -1.63
C LEU A 23 -1.45 -1.62 -2.46
N GLY A 24 -2.64 -1.59 -1.87
CA GLY A 24 -3.89 -1.33 -2.59
C GLY A 24 -4.74 -2.57 -2.88
N LEU A 25 -4.25 -3.78 -2.63
CA LEU A 25 -5.04 -5.01 -2.79
C LEU A 25 -6.24 -5.07 -1.84
N GLY A 26 -6.10 -4.60 -0.61
CA GLY A 26 -7.20 -4.54 0.36
C GLY A 26 -8.34 -3.63 -0.11
N TRP A 27 -8.00 -2.53 -0.77
CA TRP A 27 -8.98 -1.60 -1.36
C TRP A 27 -9.74 -2.21 -2.54
N ILE A 28 -9.04 -2.95 -3.41
CA ILE A 28 -9.65 -3.65 -4.54
C ILE A 28 -10.67 -4.68 -4.04
N VAL A 29 -10.27 -5.49 -3.04
CA VAL A 29 -11.15 -6.52 -2.46
C VAL A 29 -12.29 -5.89 -1.65
N ALA A 30 -12.08 -4.72 -1.03
CA ALA A 30 -13.14 -3.95 -0.37
C ALA A 30 -14.18 -3.35 -1.35
N GLY A 31 -13.93 -3.42 -2.67
CA GLY A 31 -14.84 -2.95 -3.71
C GLY A 31 -14.57 -1.54 -4.23
N ASP A 32 -13.58 -0.82 -3.66
CA ASP A 32 -13.11 0.47 -4.19
C ASP A 32 -11.92 0.24 -5.14
N VAL A 33 -12.24 -0.41 -6.27
CA VAL A 33 -11.24 -0.82 -7.27
C VAL A 33 -10.45 0.36 -7.81
N GLY A 34 -11.11 1.51 -8.02
CA GLY A 34 -10.46 2.71 -8.55
C GLY A 34 -9.34 3.21 -7.64
N ARG A 35 -9.61 3.40 -6.35
CA ARG A 35 -8.57 3.82 -5.39
C ARG A 35 -7.50 2.74 -5.20
N GLY A 36 -7.91 1.48 -5.10
CA GLY A 36 -6.96 0.38 -4.92
C GLY A 36 -5.96 0.26 -6.07
N LEU A 37 -6.41 0.38 -7.32
CA LEU A 37 -5.52 0.35 -8.49
C LEU A 37 -4.56 1.54 -8.50
N LEU A 38 -5.05 2.73 -8.14
CA LEU A 38 -4.27 3.97 -8.13
C LEU A 38 -3.17 3.89 -7.08
N ILE A 39 -3.49 3.39 -5.88
CA ILE A 39 -2.51 3.13 -4.81
C ILE A 39 -1.48 2.09 -5.26
N LEU A 40 -1.92 0.98 -5.86
CA LEU A 40 -1.04 -0.10 -6.32
C LEU A 40 -0.02 0.36 -7.35
N ILE A 41 -0.49 1.05 -8.40
CA ILE A 41 0.38 1.55 -9.47
C ILE A 41 1.32 2.62 -8.93
N SER A 42 0.81 3.56 -8.13
CA SER A 42 1.63 4.65 -7.58
C SER A 42 2.71 4.13 -6.64
N TYR A 43 2.39 3.15 -5.80
CA TYR A 43 3.34 2.55 -4.88
C TYR A 43 4.39 1.71 -5.60
N ALA A 44 4.00 0.92 -6.60
CA ALA A 44 4.94 0.19 -7.45
C ALA A 44 5.88 1.14 -8.21
N ALA A 45 5.37 2.23 -8.76
CA ALA A 45 6.18 3.26 -9.44
C ALA A 45 7.15 3.94 -8.48
N LEU A 46 6.69 4.31 -7.29
CA LEU A 46 7.52 4.90 -6.24
C LEU A 46 8.65 3.96 -5.82
N MET A 47 8.37 2.67 -5.68
CA MET A 47 9.36 1.64 -5.39
C MET A 47 10.39 1.50 -6.50
N ALA A 48 9.96 1.47 -7.76
CA ALA A 48 10.86 1.41 -8.90
C ALA A 48 11.78 2.64 -8.99
N ILE A 49 11.23 3.84 -8.79
CA ILE A 49 11.98 5.10 -8.78
C ILE A 49 12.96 5.12 -7.59
N GLY A 50 12.50 4.76 -6.40
CA GLY A 50 13.32 4.71 -5.19
C GLY A 50 14.48 3.72 -5.33
N ALA A 51 14.22 2.53 -5.88
CA ALA A 51 15.24 1.53 -6.15
C ALA A 51 16.27 2.03 -7.19
N ALA A 52 15.81 2.64 -8.29
CA ALA A 52 16.68 3.20 -9.31
C ALA A 52 17.57 4.32 -8.75
N LEU A 53 17.00 5.28 -8.01
CA LEU A 53 17.74 6.37 -7.39
C LEU A 53 18.72 5.89 -6.33
N THR A 54 18.33 4.89 -5.54
CA THR A 54 19.22 4.26 -4.56
C THR A 54 20.40 3.58 -5.26
N PHE A 55 20.16 2.89 -6.37
CA PHE A 55 21.22 2.26 -7.16
C PHE A 55 22.18 3.30 -7.76
N PHE A 56 21.69 4.36 -8.41
CA PHE A 56 22.53 5.40 -9.03
C PHE A 56 23.28 6.26 -8.00
N SER A 57 22.74 6.40 -6.79
CA SER A 57 23.38 7.15 -5.70
C SER A 57 24.28 6.30 -4.81
N PHE A 58 24.56 5.05 -5.18
CA PHE A 58 25.32 4.09 -4.36
C PHE A 58 24.74 3.92 -2.93
N GLY A 59 23.43 4.07 -2.77
CA GLY A 59 22.73 3.88 -1.50
C GLY A 59 22.43 5.16 -0.72
N CYS A 60 23.02 6.32 -1.07
CA CYS A 60 22.83 7.56 -0.30
C CYS A 60 21.38 8.03 -0.24
N LEU A 61 20.61 7.86 -1.33
CA LEU A 61 19.21 8.27 -1.37
C LEU A 61 18.25 7.25 -0.73
N GLY A 62 18.71 6.04 -0.43
CA GLY A 62 17.87 4.99 0.17
C GLY A 62 17.29 5.41 1.52
N PHE A 63 18.00 6.24 2.28
CA PHE A 63 17.53 6.76 3.58
C PHE A 63 16.25 7.60 3.48
N PHE A 64 15.99 8.24 2.34
CA PHE A 64 14.76 9.01 2.13
C PHE A 64 13.57 8.13 1.72
N PHE A 65 13.83 7.01 1.03
CA PHE A 65 12.79 6.12 0.54
C PHE A 65 12.37 5.06 1.55
N VAL A 66 13.27 4.65 2.47
CA VAL A 66 12.96 3.66 3.52
C VAL A 66 11.81 4.09 4.44
N PRO A 67 11.77 5.33 4.99
CA PRO A 67 10.64 5.78 5.80
C PRO A 67 9.32 5.75 5.02
N LEU A 68 9.37 6.08 3.73
CA LEU A 68 8.21 6.11 2.85
C LEU A 68 7.68 4.69 2.57
N TYR A 69 8.58 3.72 2.41
CA TYR A 69 8.24 2.30 2.26
C TYR A 69 7.53 1.73 3.49
N VAL A 70 7.90 2.19 4.69
CA VAL A 70 7.27 1.72 5.94
C VAL A 70 5.96 2.48 6.22
N ALA A 71 5.95 3.79 5.99
CA ALA A 71 4.79 4.63 6.29
C ALA A 71 3.61 4.37 5.34
N ALA A 72 3.85 4.15 4.05
CA ALA A 72 2.77 4.02 3.06
C ALA A 72 1.83 2.83 3.32
N PRO A 73 2.32 1.60 3.63
CA PRO A 73 1.48 0.49 4.07
C PRO A 73 0.64 0.83 5.30
N ILE A 74 1.25 1.41 6.34
CA ILE A 74 0.56 1.73 7.58
C ILE A 74 -0.57 2.75 7.33
N VAL A 75 -0.28 3.84 6.60
CA VAL A 75 -1.25 4.89 6.32
C VAL A 75 -2.40 4.36 5.46
N SER A 76 -2.11 3.53 4.45
CA SER A 76 -3.16 2.92 3.62
C SER A 76 -4.04 1.99 4.44
N THR A 77 -3.45 1.15 5.29
CA THR A 77 -4.17 0.22 6.18
C THR A 77 -5.06 0.96 7.17
N VAL A 78 -4.57 2.03 7.81
CA VAL A 78 -5.38 2.85 8.74
C VAL A 78 -6.57 3.45 8.01
N LYS A 79 -6.36 4.01 6.82
CA LYS A 79 -7.44 4.63 6.05
C LYS A 79 -8.45 3.61 5.53
N LEU A 80 -8.01 2.41 5.17
CA LEU A 80 -8.90 1.30 4.82
C LEU A 80 -9.73 0.87 6.03
N TYR A 81 -9.12 0.77 7.21
CA TYR A 81 -9.81 0.45 8.46
C TYR A 81 -10.89 1.49 8.82
N GLU A 82 -10.60 2.77 8.65
CA GLU A 82 -11.59 3.85 8.85
C GLU A 82 -12.79 3.71 7.91
N VAL A 83 -12.54 3.45 6.62
CA VAL A 83 -13.61 3.25 5.63
C VAL A 83 -14.46 2.03 5.97
N ILE A 84 -13.85 0.92 6.36
CA ILE A 84 -14.58 -0.32 6.72
C ILE A 84 -15.37 -0.14 8.02
N LYS A 85 -14.87 0.62 8.99
CA LYS A 85 -15.56 0.85 10.27
C LYS A 85 -16.82 1.71 10.15
N ILE A 86 -16.86 2.59 9.14
CA ILE A 86 -17.98 3.51 8.90
C ILE A 86 -19.03 2.89 7.97
N ALA A 87 -18.65 1.87 7.18
CA ALA A 87 -19.53 1.14 6.26
C ALA A 87 -20.38 0.06 6.96
#